data_AF-A0A1F9F3U6-F1
#
_entry.id   AF-A0A1F9F3U6-F1
#
_cell.length_a   1.000
_cell.length_b   1.000
_cell.length_c   1.000
_cell.angle_alpha   90.00
_cell.angle_beta   90.00
_cell.angle_gamma   90.00
#
_symmetry.space_group_name_H-M   'P 1'
#
loop_
_entity.id
_entity.type
_entity.pdbx_description
1 polymer ?
#
loop_
_entity_poly.entity_id
_entity_poly.type
_entity_poly.pdbx_seq_one_letter_code
_entity_poly.pdbx_strand_id
1 'polypeptide(L)'
;MKTYDLYSLKCVKCGTIADEAKAYTNCARCKSPLEVIMNYDLLKERLNESMLRTAPIKATKYIDFYPIRNKNGIVTLHEGGTPLYRCKNLGKKLGLNNLYVKNEGANPTGAFKDRGTMVEITKALELGKKAVVAASSGNMAASVSAYCANANLPAYILVPQGTPVGKLSQTLAYGARIIQVRSSYDDAARLTKKISEKHNFYLAGDYAYRREGQKSQAYEIIEQMNWEVPDKVIVPIGCGTNGSAIWKGFKEYKM
;
A
#
# COMPACT_ATOMS: atom_id res chain seq x y z
N MET A 1 -21.12 12.62 -5.31
CA MET A 1 -20.89 11.27 -4.76
C MET A 1 -22.27 10.70 -4.48
N LYS A 2 -22.61 9.47 -4.88
CA LYS A 2 -23.86 8.89 -4.35
C LYS A 2 -23.67 8.81 -2.84
N THR A 3 -24.66 9.26 -2.07
CA THR A 3 -24.59 9.52 -0.62
C THR A 3 -24.24 8.29 0.24
N TYR A 4 -24.10 7.10 -0.35
CA TYR A 4 -23.91 5.82 0.34
C TYR A 4 -22.61 5.08 0.01
N ASP A 5 -21.77 5.60 -0.90
CA ASP A 5 -20.51 4.94 -1.24
C ASP A 5 -19.43 5.23 -0.18
N LEU A 6 -18.75 4.18 0.30
CA LEU A 6 -17.68 4.27 1.31
C LEU A 6 -16.49 5.12 0.86
N TYR A 7 -16.18 5.10 -0.44
CA TYR A 7 -15.12 5.90 -1.04
C TYR A 7 -15.39 6.13 -2.53
N SER A 8 -14.65 7.06 -3.11
CA SER A 8 -14.58 7.29 -4.55
C SER A 8 -13.15 7.40 -5.04
N LEU A 9 -12.92 7.10 -6.32
CA LEU A 9 -11.63 7.35 -6.98
C LEU A 9 -11.69 8.69 -7.71
N LYS A 10 -10.87 9.66 -7.32
CA LYS A 10 -10.83 11.00 -7.92
C LYS A 10 -9.50 11.22 -8.61
N CYS A 11 -9.52 11.83 -9.80
CA CYS A 11 -8.30 12.26 -10.46
C CYS A 11 -7.70 13.48 -9.75
N VAL A 12 -6.41 13.39 -9.38
CA VAL A 12 -5.71 14.48 -8.68
C VAL A 12 -5.57 15.75 -9.53
N LYS A 13 -5.57 15.62 -10.87
CA LYS A 13 -5.43 16.75 -11.80
C LYS A 13 -6.76 17.36 -12.23
N CYS A 14 -7.65 16.58 -12.86
CA CYS A 14 -8.88 17.10 -13.46
C CYS A 14 -10.15 16.88 -12.61
N GLY A 15 -10.03 16.31 -11.41
CA GLY A 15 -11.14 16.11 -10.48
C GLY A 15 -12.19 15.07 -10.90
N THR A 16 -12.03 14.44 -12.06
CA THR A 16 -12.96 13.42 -12.56
C THR A 16 -13.04 12.24 -11.61
N ILE A 17 -14.26 11.84 -11.26
CA ILE A 17 -14.52 10.61 -10.51
C ILE A 17 -14.46 9.43 -11.47
N ALA A 18 -13.57 8.48 -11.17
CA ALA A 18 -13.39 7.28 -11.98
C ALA A 18 -14.39 6.20 -11.60
N ASP A 19 -14.90 5.51 -12.61
CA ASP A 19 -15.55 4.21 -12.46
C ASP A 19 -14.47 3.16 -12.19
N GLU A 20 -14.42 2.63 -10.97
CA GLU A 20 -13.40 1.68 -10.51
C GLU A 20 -13.34 0.43 -11.38
N ALA A 21 -14.47 -0.03 -11.91
CA ALA A 21 -14.51 -1.20 -12.79
C ALA A 21 -13.75 -0.96 -14.10
N LYS A 22 -13.67 0.30 -14.54
CA LYS A 22 -13.00 0.71 -15.78
C LYS A 22 -11.58 1.22 -15.56
N ALA A 23 -11.33 1.95 -14.47
CA ALA A 23 -10.04 2.55 -14.20
C ALA A 23 -9.78 2.73 -12.69
N TYR A 24 -8.76 2.04 -12.18
CA TYR A 24 -8.33 2.12 -10.78
C TYR A 24 -6.88 2.61 -10.59
N THR A 25 -6.11 2.78 -11.67
CA THR A 25 -4.71 3.25 -11.63
C THR A 25 -4.59 4.72 -12.04
N ASN A 26 -4.94 5.02 -13.29
CA ASN A 26 -4.84 6.35 -13.90
C ASN A 26 -6.20 6.81 -14.43
N CYS A 27 -6.42 8.11 -14.43
CA CYS A 27 -7.62 8.73 -14.96
C CYS A 27 -7.80 8.38 -16.45
N ALA A 28 -8.98 7.85 -16.82
CA ALA A 28 -9.30 7.55 -18.21
C ALA A 28 -9.21 8.77 -19.14
N ARG A 29 -9.57 9.96 -18.63
CA ARG A 29 -9.61 11.24 -19.37
C ARG A 29 -8.22 11.86 -19.58
N CYS A 30 -7.47 12.11 -18.52
CA CYS A 30 -6.22 12.89 -18.60
C CYS A 30 -4.95 12.09 -18.24
N LYS A 31 -5.09 10.78 -17.98
CA LYS A 31 -4.00 9.84 -17.62
C LYS A 31 -3.24 10.15 -16.32
N SER A 32 -3.59 11.22 -15.60
CA SER A 32 -3.01 11.56 -14.30
C SER A 32 -3.40 10.52 -13.23
N PRO A 33 -2.64 10.43 -12.11
CA PRO A 33 -2.95 9.51 -11.03
C PRO A 33 -4.35 9.71 -10.44
N LEU A 34 -4.94 8.60 -9.99
CA LEU A 34 -6.14 8.62 -9.16
C LEU A 34 -5.75 8.64 -7.68
N GLU A 35 -6.62 9.21 -6.86
CA GLU A 35 -6.56 9.12 -5.40
C GLU A 35 -7.88 8.58 -4.86
N VAL A 36 -7.79 7.91 -3.72
CA VAL A 36 -8.97 7.48 -2.97
C VAL A 36 -9.45 8.64 -2.11
N ILE A 37 -10.74 8.95 -2.21
CA ILE A 37 -11.44 9.88 -1.33
C ILE A 37 -12.41 9.05 -0.49
N MET A 38 -12.09 8.87 0.80
CA MET A 38 -12.96 8.19 1.75
C MET A 38 -14.13 9.08 2.14
N ASN A 39 -15.27 8.48 2.43
CA ASN A 39 -16.43 9.15 3.01
C ASN A 39 -16.33 9.11 4.54
N TYR A 40 -15.70 10.14 5.13
CA TYR A 40 -15.48 10.20 6.58
C TYR A 40 -16.75 10.41 7.40
N ASP A 41 -17.77 11.05 6.84
CA ASP A 41 -19.05 11.23 7.51
C ASP A 41 -19.70 9.85 7.75
N LEU A 42 -19.75 9.02 6.70
CA LEU A 42 -20.22 7.63 6.80
C LEU A 42 -19.32 6.78 7.70
N LEU A 43 -18.01 7.05 7.71
CA LEU A 43 -17.06 6.33 8.55
C LEU A 43 -17.30 6.60 10.04
N LYS A 44 -17.52 7.87 10.41
CA LYS A 44 -17.77 8.29 11.80
C LYS A 44 -18.98 7.57 12.39
N GLU A 45 -20.04 7.37 11.61
CA GLU A 45 -21.24 6.64 12.04
C GLU A 45 -21.02 5.14 12.30
N ARG A 46 -19.99 4.55 11.67
CA ARG A 46 -19.75 3.09 11.68
C ARG A 46 -18.52 2.68 12.49
N LEU A 47 -17.77 3.65 12.99
CA LEU A 47 -16.51 3.43 13.66
C LEU A 47 -16.73 2.83 15.03
N ASN A 48 -16.09 1.69 15.31
CA ASN A 48 -16.06 1.14 16.65
C ASN A 48 -14.83 1.69 17.39
N GLU A 49 -15.00 2.79 18.11
CA GLU A 49 -13.91 3.45 18.86
C GLU A 49 -13.28 2.53 19.90
N SER A 50 -14.09 1.71 20.59
CA SER A 50 -13.60 0.78 21.60
C SER A 50 -12.63 -0.23 20.99
N MET A 51 -12.99 -0.80 19.83
CA MET A 51 -12.11 -1.70 19.07
C MET A 51 -10.83 -0.98 18.60
N LEU A 52 -10.95 0.26 18.12
CA LEU A 52 -9.76 1.05 17.74
C LEU A 52 -8.84 1.37 18.92
N ARG A 53 -9.34 1.42 20.16
CA ARG A 53 -8.48 1.65 21.33
C ARG A 53 -7.89 0.37 21.92
N THR A 54 -8.60 -0.74 21.81
CA THR A 54 -8.25 -1.99 22.53
C THR A 54 -7.65 -3.08 21.65
N ALA A 55 -7.93 -3.08 20.34
CA ALA A 55 -7.42 -4.10 19.45
C ALA A 55 -5.88 -4.01 19.33
N PRO A 56 -5.17 -5.14 19.17
CA PRO A 56 -3.73 -5.14 18.94
C PRO A 56 -3.35 -4.31 17.72
N ILE A 57 -2.24 -3.58 17.82
CA ILE A 57 -1.72 -2.76 16.74
C ILE A 57 -1.29 -3.65 15.57
N LYS A 58 -2.01 -3.54 14.45
CA LYS A 58 -1.74 -4.18 13.16
C LYS A 58 -2.30 -3.30 12.05
N ALA A 59 -1.86 -3.46 10.81
CA ALA A 59 -2.43 -2.71 9.69
C ALA A 59 -3.93 -2.99 9.53
N THR A 60 -4.37 -4.22 9.76
CA THR A 60 -5.79 -4.62 9.69
C THR A 60 -6.67 -3.96 10.75
N LYS A 61 -6.10 -3.43 11.83
CA LYS A 61 -6.84 -2.67 12.84
C LYS A 61 -7.53 -1.45 12.24
N TYR A 62 -6.91 -0.84 11.23
CA TYR A 62 -7.39 0.36 10.56
C TYR A 62 -8.21 0.05 9.29
N ILE A 63 -8.81 -1.14 9.20
CA ILE A 63 -9.52 -1.62 8.00
C ILE A 63 -10.63 -0.68 7.53
N ASP A 64 -11.30 0.01 8.47
CA ASP A 64 -12.39 0.94 8.18
C ASP A 64 -11.90 2.19 7.41
N PHE A 65 -10.61 2.51 7.50
CA PHE A 65 -9.99 3.63 6.81
C PHE A 65 -9.47 3.25 5.41
N TYR A 66 -9.62 2.00 4.98
CA TYR A 66 -9.21 1.52 3.66
C TYR A 66 -10.42 1.44 2.70
N PRO A 67 -10.19 1.53 1.38
CA PRO A 67 -11.24 1.42 0.37
C PRO A 67 -11.68 -0.05 0.11
N ILE A 68 -11.91 -0.81 1.18
CA ILE A 68 -12.29 -2.22 1.16
C ILE A 68 -13.78 -2.30 1.49
N ARG A 69 -14.57 -2.93 0.60
CA ARG A 69 -16.03 -3.09 0.80
C ARG A 69 -16.34 -4.31 1.64
N ASN A 70 -15.67 -5.44 1.37
CA ASN A 70 -15.86 -6.69 2.09
C ASN A 70 -14.69 -6.94 3.06
N LYS A 71 -14.89 -6.55 4.32
CA LYS A 71 -13.89 -6.72 5.39
C LYS A 71 -13.52 -8.19 5.64
N ASN A 72 -14.45 -9.12 5.42
CA ASN A 72 -14.21 -10.56 5.62
C ASN A 72 -13.28 -11.16 4.56
N GLY A 73 -13.10 -10.48 3.41
CA GLY A 73 -12.22 -10.90 2.33
C GLY A 73 -10.81 -10.33 2.39
N ILE A 74 -10.41 -9.74 3.51
CA ILE A 74 -9.09 -9.11 3.64
C ILE A 74 -7.96 -10.12 3.51
N VAL A 75 -6.97 -9.81 2.66
CA VAL A 75 -5.73 -10.57 2.52
C VAL A 75 -4.67 -9.92 3.39
N THR A 76 -4.23 -10.61 4.44
CA THR A 76 -3.21 -10.12 5.38
C THR A 76 -2.19 -11.20 5.69
N LEU A 77 -0.95 -10.78 5.93
CA LEU A 77 0.12 -11.58 6.53
C LEU A 77 0.42 -11.09 7.97
N HIS A 78 -0.53 -10.37 8.56
CA HIS A 78 -0.42 -9.70 9.86
C HIS A 78 0.62 -8.57 9.91
N GLU A 79 0.82 -7.88 8.78
CA GLU A 79 1.64 -6.68 8.67
C GLU A 79 1.16 -5.51 9.55
N GLY A 80 2.05 -4.54 9.77
CA GLY A 80 1.90 -3.51 10.78
C GLY A 80 2.23 -4.02 12.19
N GLY A 81 1.92 -3.22 13.21
CA GLY A 81 2.39 -3.52 14.58
C GLY A 81 3.91 -3.47 14.71
N THR A 82 4.57 -2.74 13.82
CA THR A 82 6.02 -2.68 13.72
C THR A 82 6.61 -1.86 14.86
N PRO A 83 7.84 -2.15 15.32
CA PRO A 83 8.44 -1.44 16.45
C PRO A 83 8.64 0.06 16.19
N LEU A 84 8.38 0.87 17.23
CA LEU A 84 8.78 2.28 17.30
C LEU A 84 9.87 2.42 18.37
N TYR A 85 11.13 2.47 17.94
CA TYR A 85 12.26 2.50 18.87
C TYR A 85 12.56 3.92 19.33
N ARG A 86 12.65 4.15 20.64
CA ARG A 86 13.19 5.40 21.19
C ARG A 86 14.71 5.37 21.17
N CYS A 87 15.33 6.16 20.30
CA CYS A 87 16.77 6.12 20.03
C CYS A 87 17.55 7.10 20.92
N LYS A 88 17.65 6.82 22.22
CA LYS A 88 18.29 7.72 23.21
C LYS A 88 19.74 8.10 22.86
N ASN A 89 20.57 7.13 22.48
CA ASN A 89 21.99 7.36 22.21
C ASN A 89 22.20 8.22 20.95
N LEU A 90 21.49 7.90 19.88
CA LEU A 90 21.52 8.69 18.64
C LEU A 90 20.91 10.08 18.86
N GLY A 91 19.82 10.16 19.64
CA GLY A 91 19.20 11.41 20.04
C GLY A 91 20.20 12.33 20.76
N LYS A 92 20.91 11.82 21.78
CA LYS A 92 21.96 12.57 22.50
C LYS A 92 23.05 13.09 21.56
N LYS A 93 23.51 12.27 20.60
CA LYS A 93 24.53 12.66 19.61
C LYS A 93 24.05 13.78 18.69
N LEU A 94 22.76 13.83 18.38
CA LEU A 94 22.13 14.82 17.50
C LEU A 94 21.54 16.02 18.24
N GLY A 95 21.64 16.08 19.58
CA GLY A 95 20.99 17.13 20.39
C GLY A 95 19.46 17.01 20.45
N LEU A 96 18.91 15.80 20.25
CA LEU A 96 17.47 15.52 20.25
C LEU A 96 17.06 14.68 21.45
N ASN A 97 16.13 15.19 22.26
CA ASN A 97 15.62 14.47 23.44
C ASN A 97 14.57 13.39 23.11
N ASN A 98 13.88 13.55 21.97
CA ASN A 98 12.75 12.72 21.54
C ASN A 98 12.96 12.26 20.09
N LEU A 99 13.94 11.37 19.90
CA LEU A 99 14.19 10.72 18.61
C LEU A 99 13.62 9.31 18.59
N TYR A 100 12.82 9.01 17.58
CA TYR A 100 12.21 7.70 17.37
C TYR A 100 12.51 7.18 15.97
N VAL A 101 12.60 5.85 15.83
CA VAL A 101 12.74 5.15 14.55
C VAL A 101 11.62 4.13 14.40
N LYS A 102 10.79 4.32 13.38
CA LYS A 102 9.73 3.39 12.99
C LYS A 102 10.32 2.28 12.11
N ASN A 103 10.44 1.06 12.62
CA ASN A 103 11.10 -0.04 11.92
C ASN A 103 10.13 -0.84 11.05
N GLU A 104 9.84 -0.31 9.86
CA GLU A 104 9.03 -1.01 8.85
C GLU A 104 9.73 -2.22 8.20
N GLY A 105 10.99 -2.48 8.55
CA GLY A 105 11.69 -3.72 8.18
C GLY A 105 11.20 -4.94 8.97
N ALA A 106 10.40 -4.74 10.02
CA ALA A 106 9.81 -5.82 10.81
C ALA A 106 8.49 -6.38 10.22
N ASN A 107 8.04 -5.89 9.06
CA ASN A 107 6.90 -6.46 8.36
C ASN A 107 7.23 -7.85 7.78
N PRO A 108 6.22 -8.68 7.42
CA PRO A 108 6.40 -10.07 7.00
C PRO A 108 7.42 -10.30 5.87
N THR A 109 7.50 -9.40 4.89
CA THR A 109 8.47 -9.51 3.79
C THR A 109 9.73 -8.65 3.99
N GLY A 110 9.84 -8.00 5.15
CA GLY A 110 10.97 -7.14 5.50
C GLY A 110 10.85 -5.70 5.00
N ALA A 111 9.64 -5.25 4.61
CA ALA A 111 9.46 -3.90 4.06
C ALA A 111 8.07 -3.30 4.30
N PHE A 112 8.01 -1.96 4.38
CA PHE A 112 6.77 -1.16 4.43
C PHE A 112 5.80 -1.42 3.27
N LYS A 113 6.27 -2.06 2.18
CA LYS A 113 5.46 -2.37 0.99
C LYS A 113 4.27 -3.28 1.32
N ASP A 114 4.40 -4.10 2.36
CA ASP A 114 3.40 -5.04 2.86
C ASP A 114 2.07 -4.37 3.19
N ARG A 115 2.11 -3.22 3.88
CA ARG A 115 0.90 -2.47 4.23
C ARG A 115 0.08 -2.09 3.01
N GLY A 116 0.75 -1.63 1.95
CA GLY A 116 0.09 -1.26 0.70
C GLY A 116 -0.37 -2.47 -0.11
N THR A 117 0.44 -3.53 -0.13
CA THR A 117 0.13 -4.78 -0.83
C THR A 117 -1.10 -5.48 -0.22
N MET A 118 -1.27 -5.46 1.11
CA MET A 118 -2.48 -5.94 1.79
C MET A 118 -3.75 -5.35 1.14
N VAL A 119 -3.80 -4.03 0.98
CA VAL A 119 -4.93 -3.35 0.34
C VAL A 119 -5.01 -3.70 -1.14
N GLU A 120 -3.92 -3.62 -1.90
CA GLU A 120 -3.94 -3.91 -3.34
C GLU A 120 -4.44 -5.31 -3.68
N ILE A 121 -3.97 -6.35 -2.97
CA ILE A 121 -4.36 -7.73 -3.24
C ILE A 121 -5.79 -8.01 -2.78
N THR A 122 -6.22 -7.43 -1.66
CA THR A 122 -7.64 -7.45 -1.27
C THR A 122 -8.51 -6.82 -2.37
N LYS A 123 -8.10 -5.67 -2.92
CA LYS A 123 -8.79 -5.02 -4.04
C LYS A 123 -8.76 -5.86 -5.31
N ALA A 124 -7.67 -6.57 -5.60
CA ALA A 124 -7.59 -7.45 -6.76
C ALA A 124 -8.67 -8.55 -6.70
N LEU A 125 -8.89 -9.13 -5.52
CA LEU A 125 -9.95 -10.12 -5.30
C LEU A 125 -11.35 -9.50 -5.40
N GLU A 126 -11.59 -8.36 -4.76
CA GLU A 126 -12.88 -7.65 -4.85
C GLU A 126 -13.25 -7.28 -6.29
N LEU A 127 -12.25 -6.97 -7.13
CA LEU A 127 -12.43 -6.63 -8.53
C LEU A 127 -12.45 -7.86 -9.46
N GLY A 128 -12.46 -9.08 -8.92
CA GLY A 128 -12.53 -10.32 -9.68
C GLY A 128 -11.35 -10.52 -10.63
N LYS A 129 -10.15 -10.08 -10.23
CA LYS A 129 -8.94 -10.20 -11.06
C LYS A 129 -8.41 -11.62 -11.04
N LYS A 130 -7.94 -12.10 -12.20
CA LYS A 130 -7.51 -13.50 -12.39
C LYS A 130 -6.07 -13.76 -11.95
N ALA A 131 -5.27 -12.71 -11.85
CA ALA A 131 -3.88 -12.71 -11.44
C ALA A 131 -3.44 -11.28 -11.11
N VAL A 132 -2.23 -11.12 -10.58
CA VAL A 132 -1.56 -9.83 -10.39
C VAL A 132 -0.33 -9.77 -11.27
N VAL A 133 -0.06 -8.58 -11.81
CA VAL A 133 1.12 -8.31 -12.63
C VAL A 133 1.80 -7.03 -12.16
N ALA A 134 3.12 -7.05 -12.05
CA ALA A 134 3.93 -5.90 -11.61
C ALA A 134 5.28 -5.86 -12.33
N ALA A 135 5.80 -4.65 -12.58
CA ALA A 135 7.19 -4.45 -13.02
C ALA A 135 8.06 -4.00 -11.84
N SER A 136 8.77 -4.93 -11.22
CA SER A 136 9.64 -4.64 -10.09
C SER A 136 10.64 -5.77 -9.84
N SER A 137 11.82 -5.43 -9.32
CA SER A 137 12.88 -6.38 -8.97
C SER A 137 13.34 -6.21 -7.50
N GLY A 138 12.45 -5.79 -6.60
CA GLY A 138 12.82 -5.53 -5.21
C GLY A 138 11.65 -5.73 -4.26
N ASN A 139 11.62 -4.99 -3.13
CA ASN A 139 10.65 -5.19 -2.04
C ASN A 139 9.18 -5.21 -2.50
N MET A 140 8.83 -4.47 -3.56
CA MET A 140 7.47 -4.53 -4.11
C MET A 140 7.17 -5.87 -4.76
N ALA A 141 8.09 -6.43 -5.55
CA ALA A 141 7.93 -7.75 -6.15
C ALA A 141 7.82 -8.84 -5.07
N ALA A 142 8.70 -8.80 -4.06
CA ALA A 142 8.65 -9.74 -2.94
C ALA A 142 7.31 -9.67 -2.18
N SER A 143 6.91 -8.46 -1.78
CA SER A 143 5.64 -8.20 -1.09
C SER A 143 4.45 -8.68 -1.91
N VAL A 144 4.32 -8.25 -3.18
CA VAL A 144 3.23 -8.70 -4.07
C VAL A 144 3.19 -10.22 -4.17
N SER A 145 4.34 -10.86 -4.33
CA SER A 145 4.43 -12.33 -4.46
C SER A 145 3.95 -13.03 -3.19
N ALA A 146 4.35 -12.58 -2.01
CA ALA A 146 3.95 -13.17 -0.73
C ALA A 146 2.43 -13.10 -0.51
N TYR A 147 1.82 -11.94 -0.74
CA TYR A 147 0.37 -11.75 -0.55
C TYR A 147 -0.44 -12.48 -1.62
N CYS A 148 0.06 -12.54 -2.86
CA CYS A 148 -0.54 -13.34 -3.91
C CYS A 148 -0.53 -14.83 -3.59
N ALA A 149 0.59 -15.35 -3.06
CA ALA A 149 0.68 -16.73 -2.61
C ALA A 149 -0.33 -17.02 -1.48
N ASN A 150 -0.42 -16.13 -0.49
CA ASN A 150 -1.40 -16.23 0.60
C ASN A 150 -2.86 -16.20 0.11
N ALA A 151 -3.14 -15.43 -0.94
CA ALA A 151 -4.46 -15.30 -1.54
C ALA A 151 -4.78 -16.36 -2.62
N ASN A 152 -3.87 -17.30 -2.88
CA ASN A 152 -3.95 -18.24 -4.01
C ASN A 152 -4.21 -17.54 -5.37
N LEU A 153 -3.59 -16.38 -5.56
CA LEU A 153 -3.70 -15.56 -6.78
C LEU A 153 -2.37 -15.63 -7.54
N PRO A 154 -2.35 -15.98 -8.84
CA PRO A 154 -1.10 -16.01 -9.59
C PRO A 154 -0.43 -14.63 -9.65
N ALA A 155 0.88 -14.57 -9.42
CA ALA A 155 1.68 -13.36 -9.55
C ALA A 155 2.66 -13.45 -10.72
N TYR A 156 2.65 -12.45 -11.60
CA TYR A 156 3.58 -12.31 -12.72
C TYR A 156 4.45 -11.07 -12.52
N ILE A 157 5.76 -11.28 -12.41
CA ILE A 157 6.71 -10.20 -12.13
C ILE A 157 7.59 -10.00 -13.35
N LEU A 158 7.48 -8.84 -13.99
CA LEU A 158 8.29 -8.48 -15.14
C LEU A 158 9.54 -7.73 -14.69
N VAL A 159 10.69 -8.17 -15.19
CA VAL A 159 11.99 -7.56 -14.91
C VAL A 159 12.84 -7.52 -16.18
N PRO A 160 13.78 -6.56 -16.30
CA PRO A 160 14.79 -6.60 -17.36
C PRO A 160 15.60 -7.89 -17.31
N GLN A 161 16.00 -8.39 -18.48
CA GLN A 161 16.92 -9.51 -18.59
C GLN A 161 18.24 -9.18 -17.87
N GLY A 162 18.80 -10.17 -17.16
CA GLY A 162 20.04 -9.98 -16.41
C GLY A 162 19.85 -9.34 -15.02
N THR A 163 18.60 -9.17 -14.57
CA THR A 163 18.31 -8.78 -13.19
C THR A 163 18.96 -9.78 -12.22
N PRO A 164 19.79 -9.32 -11.25
CA PRO A 164 20.51 -10.22 -10.36
C PRO A 164 19.58 -11.15 -9.56
N VAL A 165 19.88 -12.45 -9.56
CA VAL A 165 19.05 -13.47 -8.89
C VAL A 165 18.88 -13.17 -7.40
N GLY A 166 19.91 -12.62 -6.73
CA GLY A 166 19.80 -12.22 -5.32
C GLY A 166 18.69 -11.20 -5.04
N LYS A 167 18.32 -10.35 -6.01
CA LYS A 167 17.18 -9.43 -5.90
C LYS A 167 15.82 -10.10 -6.13
N LEU A 168 15.83 -11.28 -6.75
CA LEU A 168 14.65 -12.04 -7.15
C LEU A 168 14.37 -13.23 -6.23
N SER A 169 15.29 -13.57 -5.34
CA SER A 169 15.24 -14.75 -4.48
C SER A 169 13.93 -14.85 -3.69
N GLN A 170 13.55 -13.78 -3.00
CA GLN A 170 12.31 -13.74 -2.21
C GLN A 170 11.05 -13.83 -3.08
N THR A 171 11.05 -13.17 -4.24
CA THR A 171 9.98 -13.26 -5.25
C THR A 171 9.80 -14.69 -5.76
N LEU A 172 10.91 -15.38 -6.09
CA LEU A 172 10.90 -16.78 -6.50
C LEU A 172 10.46 -17.72 -5.37
N ALA A 173 10.92 -17.48 -4.14
CA ALA A 173 10.57 -18.28 -2.98
C ALA A 173 9.06 -18.25 -2.68
N TYR A 174 8.40 -17.12 -2.91
CA TYR A 174 6.94 -17.01 -2.80
C TYR A 174 6.17 -17.53 -4.04
N GLY A 175 6.85 -18.15 -5.01
CA GLY A 175 6.20 -18.84 -6.13
C GLY A 175 5.73 -17.93 -7.27
N ALA A 176 6.17 -16.67 -7.33
CA ALA A 176 5.81 -15.80 -8.44
C ALA A 176 6.51 -16.20 -9.75
N ARG A 177 5.79 -16.00 -10.85
CA ARG A 177 6.29 -16.27 -12.20
C ARG A 177 7.07 -15.06 -12.71
N ILE A 178 8.39 -15.17 -12.77
CA ILE A 178 9.25 -14.10 -13.26
C ILE A 178 9.34 -14.16 -14.79
N ILE A 179 9.06 -13.03 -15.44
CA ILE A 179 9.15 -12.85 -16.89
C ILE A 179 10.30 -11.87 -17.16
N GLN A 180 11.39 -12.38 -17.75
CA GLN A 180 12.53 -11.55 -18.13
C GLN A 180 12.28 -10.91 -19.50
N VAL A 181 12.23 -9.59 -19.53
CA VAL A 181 12.04 -8.78 -20.74
C VAL A 181 13.41 -8.44 -21.30
N ARG A 182 13.66 -8.78 -22.57
CA ARG A 182 14.91 -8.45 -23.28
C ARG A 182 14.95 -6.96 -23.70
N SER A 183 14.74 -6.06 -22.75
CA SER A 183 14.77 -4.61 -22.96
C SER A 183 14.92 -3.86 -21.63
N SER A 184 14.68 -2.54 -21.63
CA SER A 184 14.74 -1.66 -20.48
C SER A 184 13.65 -1.92 -19.44
N TYR A 185 13.80 -1.31 -18.26
CA TYR A 185 12.76 -1.30 -17.22
C TYR A 185 11.47 -0.65 -17.71
N ASP A 186 11.57 0.45 -18.45
CA ASP A 186 10.39 1.15 -18.98
C ASP A 186 9.60 0.27 -19.95
N ASP A 187 10.30 -0.54 -20.75
CA ASP A 187 9.65 -1.52 -21.61
C ASP A 187 8.98 -2.64 -20.82
N ALA A 188 9.61 -3.12 -19.75
CA ALA A 188 8.98 -4.07 -18.84
C ALA A 188 7.72 -3.47 -18.20
N ALA A 189 7.76 -2.22 -17.72
CA ALA A 189 6.61 -1.52 -17.15
C ALA A 189 5.48 -1.32 -18.17
N ARG A 190 5.83 -0.93 -19.41
CA ARG A 190 4.88 -0.80 -20.52
C ARG A 190 4.22 -2.13 -20.86
N LEU A 191 4.99 -3.21 -20.89
CA LEU A 191 4.48 -4.56 -21.15
C LEU A 191 3.56 -5.06 -20.02
N THR A 192 3.94 -4.83 -18.76
CA THR A 192 3.12 -5.13 -17.57
C THR A 192 1.74 -4.49 -17.68
N LYS A 193 1.68 -3.21 -18.06
CA LYS A 193 0.40 -2.51 -18.26
C LYS A 193 -0.44 -3.15 -19.36
N LYS A 194 0.15 -3.46 -20.52
CA LYS A 194 -0.54 -4.14 -21.63
C LYS A 194 -1.09 -5.51 -21.23
N ILE A 195 -0.32 -6.29 -20.45
CA ILE A 195 -0.75 -7.60 -19.94
C ILE A 195 -1.96 -7.44 -19.01
N SER A 196 -1.90 -6.47 -18.09
CA SER A 196 -3.03 -6.17 -17.19
C SER A 196 -4.32 -5.88 -17.96
N GLU A 197 -4.25 -4.99 -18.95
CA GLU A 197 -5.39 -4.59 -19.78
C GLU A 197 -5.94 -5.77 -20.60
N LYS A 198 -5.08 -6.62 -21.17
CA LYS A 198 -5.48 -7.72 -22.05
C LYS A 198 -6.06 -8.93 -21.32
N HIS A 199 -5.55 -9.27 -20.13
CA HIS A 199 -5.85 -10.55 -19.47
C HIS A 199 -6.73 -10.43 -18.20
N ASN A 200 -7.27 -9.24 -17.91
CA ASN A 200 -7.97 -8.95 -16.65
C ASN A 200 -7.10 -9.27 -15.41
N PHE A 201 -5.82 -8.89 -15.47
CA PHE A 201 -4.92 -8.99 -14.33
C PHE A 201 -4.88 -7.66 -13.57
N TYR A 202 -4.70 -7.71 -12.27
CA TYR A 202 -4.50 -6.52 -11.45
C TYR A 202 -3.11 -5.94 -11.70
N LEU A 203 -3.04 -4.65 -12.04
CA LEU A 203 -1.77 -3.94 -12.18
C LEU A 203 -1.32 -3.41 -10.81
N ALA A 204 -0.44 -4.16 -10.15
CA ALA A 204 0.12 -3.72 -8.87
C ALA A 204 1.26 -2.71 -9.11
N GLY A 205 1.32 -1.70 -8.24
CA GLY A 205 2.33 -0.66 -8.35
C GLY A 205 2.10 0.49 -7.39
N ASP A 206 2.78 1.59 -7.64
CA ASP A 206 2.66 2.82 -6.84
C ASP A 206 1.40 3.63 -7.23
N TYR A 207 0.24 3.00 -7.08
CA TYR A 207 -1.09 3.55 -7.40
C TYR A 207 -1.94 3.83 -6.15
N ALA A 208 -3.16 4.31 -6.38
CA ALA A 208 -4.09 4.81 -5.37
C ALA A 208 -4.26 3.87 -4.16
N TYR A 209 -4.47 2.57 -4.40
CA TYR A 209 -4.76 1.61 -3.32
C TYR A 209 -3.55 1.27 -2.45
N ARG A 210 -2.35 1.21 -3.02
CA ARG A 210 -1.11 1.01 -2.26
C ARG A 210 -0.90 2.13 -1.24
N ARG A 211 -1.21 3.37 -1.63
CA ARG A 211 -1.12 4.55 -0.77
C ARG A 211 -2.04 4.41 0.45
N GLU A 212 -3.25 3.87 0.27
CA GLU A 212 -4.20 3.72 1.38
C GLU A 212 -3.74 2.72 2.44
N GLY A 213 -3.06 1.64 2.05
CA GLY A 213 -2.48 0.73 3.04
C GLY A 213 -1.30 1.36 3.77
N GLN A 214 -0.41 2.05 3.03
CA GLN A 214 0.79 2.69 3.60
C GLN A 214 0.48 3.83 4.58
N LYS A 215 -0.68 4.51 4.46
CA LYS A 215 -1.04 5.61 5.37
C LYS A 215 -1.20 5.13 6.82
N SER A 216 -1.46 3.83 7.03
CA SER A 216 -1.56 3.23 8.36
C SER A 216 -0.32 3.38 9.23
N GLN A 217 0.84 3.63 8.63
CA GLN A 217 2.05 3.99 9.37
C GLN A 217 1.83 5.21 10.25
N ALA A 218 1.10 6.22 9.76
CA ALA A 218 0.83 7.43 10.53
C ALA A 218 -0.09 7.13 11.72
N TYR A 219 -1.18 6.38 11.51
CA TYR A 219 -2.08 5.97 12.60
C TYR A 219 -1.33 5.18 13.67
N GLU A 220 -0.49 4.25 13.22
CA GLU A 220 0.30 3.38 14.10
C GLU A 220 1.34 4.17 14.90
N ILE A 221 2.01 5.14 14.28
CA ILE A 221 2.94 6.05 14.98
C ILE A 221 2.21 6.83 16.06
N ILE A 222 1.06 7.43 15.73
CA ILE A 222 0.26 8.22 16.66
C ILE A 222 -0.17 7.36 17.85
N GLU A 223 -0.70 6.16 17.57
CA GLU A 223 -1.16 5.24 18.61
C GLU A 223 -0.01 4.79 19.53
N GLN A 224 1.14 4.43 18.97
CA GLN A 224 2.33 4.03 19.74
C GLN A 224 2.97 5.19 20.51
N MET A 225 2.68 6.43 20.14
CA MET A 225 3.06 7.64 20.87
C MET A 225 1.95 8.08 21.84
N ASN A 226 1.09 7.16 22.28
CA ASN A 226 -0.02 7.43 23.19
C ASN A 226 -0.98 8.51 22.68
N TRP A 227 -1.29 8.46 21.38
CA TRP A 227 -2.17 9.40 20.69
C TRP A 227 -1.61 10.82 20.54
N GLU A 228 -0.32 11.03 20.79
CA GLU A 228 0.38 12.28 20.52
C GLU A 228 0.96 12.30 19.09
N VAL A 229 0.77 13.42 18.40
CA VAL A 229 1.28 13.61 17.04
C VAL A 229 2.72 14.13 17.12
N PRO A 230 3.71 13.51 16.44
CA PRO A 230 5.08 14.02 16.44
C PRO A 230 5.20 15.36 15.72
N ASP A 231 6.11 16.22 16.18
CA ASP A 231 6.38 17.52 15.56
C ASP A 231 6.91 17.40 14.13
N LYS A 232 7.73 16.37 13.88
CA LYS A 232 8.41 16.13 12.61
C LYS A 232 8.43 14.64 12.31
N VAL A 233 8.22 14.31 11.03
CA VAL A 233 8.36 12.95 10.51
C VAL A 233 9.28 13.01 9.30
N ILE A 234 10.39 12.28 9.36
CA ILE A 234 11.37 12.19 8.29
C ILE A 234 11.12 10.88 7.55
N VAL A 235 10.80 10.97 6.26
CA VAL A 235 10.51 9.81 5.42
C VAL A 235 11.50 9.79 4.26
N PRO A 236 12.32 8.73 4.10
CA PRO A 236 13.12 8.55 2.89
C PRO A 236 12.23 8.47 1.64
N ILE A 237 12.54 9.26 0.62
CA ILE A 237 11.72 9.36 -0.60
C ILE A 237 12.42 8.67 -1.78
N GLY A 238 11.77 7.61 -2.30
CA GLY A 238 12.04 7.07 -3.63
C GLY A 238 11.06 7.65 -4.66
N CYS A 239 10.03 6.88 -5.02
CA CYS A 239 8.97 7.31 -5.94
C CYS A 239 7.93 8.31 -5.35
N GLY A 240 8.01 8.62 -4.04
CA GLY A 240 7.10 9.57 -3.38
C GLY A 240 5.83 8.98 -2.75
N THR A 241 5.39 7.79 -3.16
CA THR A 241 4.12 7.18 -2.71
C THR A 241 4.05 7.03 -1.19
N ASN A 242 5.12 6.50 -0.56
CA ASN A 242 5.15 6.30 0.89
C ASN A 242 5.04 7.61 1.67
N GLY A 243 5.79 8.63 1.27
CA GLY A 243 5.71 9.96 1.90
C GLY A 243 4.32 10.57 1.76
N SER A 244 3.72 10.47 0.57
CA SER A 244 2.36 10.96 0.31
C SER A 244 1.27 10.19 1.08
N ALA A 245 1.51 8.91 1.39
CA ALA A 245 0.63 8.06 2.17
C ALA A 245 0.69 8.44 3.65
N ILE A 246 1.90 8.55 4.20
CA ILE A 246 2.12 8.95 5.60
C ILE A 246 1.54 10.34 5.84
N TRP A 247 1.79 11.30 4.94
CA TRP A 247 1.18 12.63 5.03
C TRP A 247 -0.35 12.57 5.05
N LYS A 248 -0.95 11.73 4.20
CA LYS A 248 -2.39 11.53 4.15
C LYS A 248 -2.93 10.97 5.47
N GLY A 249 -2.28 9.96 6.05
CA GLY A 249 -2.68 9.40 7.34
C GLY A 249 -2.67 10.46 8.47
N PHE A 250 -1.63 11.29 8.55
CA PHE A 250 -1.60 12.39 9.53
C PHE A 250 -2.66 13.48 9.27
N LYS A 251 -2.98 13.76 8.01
CA LYS A 251 -4.04 14.71 7.65
C LYS A 251 -5.43 14.20 8.04
N GLU A 252 -5.68 12.92 7.84
CA GLU A 252 -6.95 12.28 8.19
C GLU A 252 -7.15 12.20 9.71
N TYR A 253 -6.08 12.01 10.49
CA TYR A 253 -6.19 12.01 11.96
C TYR A 253 -6.66 13.36 12.54
N LYS A 254 -6.45 14.47 11.83
CA LYS A 254 -6.88 15.81 12.27
C LYS A 254 -8.36 16.12 11.96
N MET A 255 -9.10 15.20 11.35
CA MET A 255 -10.51 15.34 10.94
C MET A 255 -11.46 14.60 11.86
#